data_AF-K2A730-F1
#
_entry.id   AF-K2A730-F1
#
_cell.length_a   1.000
_cell.length_b   1.000
_cell.length_c   1.000
_cell.angle_alpha   90.00
_cell.angle_beta   90.00
_cell.angle_gamma   90.00
#
_symmetry.space_group_name_H-M   'P 1'
#
loop_
_entity.id
_entity.type
_entity.pdbx_description
1 polymer ?
#
loop_
_entity_poly.entity_id
_entity_poly.type
_entity_poly.pdbx_seq_one_letter_code
_entity_poly.pdbx_strand_id
1 'polypeptide(L)'
;MKLKLVKKKNEAEGTKSFFFESETKVDYSPGQYFFITLPKLNYPDQRGETRHFTLSSSPTEQLLRITTRIRPESGYKKTLDEQVI
;
A
#
# COMPACT_ATOMS: atom_id res chain seq x y z
N MET A 1 1.11 -13.95 -1.34
CA MET A 1 2.37 -13.50 -1.98
C MET A 1 3.00 -12.41 -1.12
N LYS A 2 4.32 -12.23 -1.19
CA LYS A 2 5.00 -11.11 -0.54
C LYS A 2 5.19 -9.97 -1.54
N LEU A 3 5.07 -8.74 -1.03
CA LEU A 3 5.27 -7.50 -1.77
C LEU A 3 6.39 -6.73 -1.10
N LYS A 4 7.38 -6.28 -1.87
CA LYS A 4 8.46 -5.44 -1.39
C LYS A 4 8.15 -3.99 -1.69
N LEU A 5 8.13 -3.13 -0.68
CA LEU A 5 8.01 -1.68 -0.89
C LEU A 5 9.32 -1.17 -1.50
N VAL A 6 9.25 -0.61 -2.70
CA VAL A 6 10.45 -0.15 -3.43
C VAL A 6 10.50 1.37 -3.62
N LYS A 7 9.36 2.05 -3.48
CA LYS A 7 9.28 3.51 -3.64
C LYS A 7 8.07 4.07 -2.90
N LYS A 8 8.24 5.31 -2.40
CA LYS A 8 7.15 6.17 -1.93
C LYS A 8 7.16 7.48 -2.71
N LYS A 9 6.00 8.06 -2.97
CA LYS A 9 5.88 9.36 -3.64
C LYS A 9 4.78 10.20 -2.98
N ASN A 10 5.09 11.43 -2.59
CA ASN A 10 4.08 12.40 -2.19
C ASN A 10 3.35 12.87 -3.45
N GLU A 11 2.03 12.67 -3.50
CA GLU A 11 1.20 13.11 -4.63
C GLU A 11 0.52 14.44 -4.31
N ALA A 12 0.14 14.64 -3.05
CA ALA A 12 -0.47 15.86 -2.52
C ALA A 12 -0.30 15.93 -1.00
N GLU A 13 -0.77 17.01 -0.38
CA GLU A 13 -0.75 17.15 1.08
C GLU A 13 -1.45 15.97 1.77
N GLY A 14 -0.70 15.27 2.63
CA GLY A 14 -1.17 14.08 3.33
C GLY A 14 -1.54 12.90 2.43
N THR A 15 -1.20 12.91 1.14
CA THR A 15 -1.54 11.84 0.18
C THR A 15 -0.29 11.28 -0.48
N LYS A 16 -0.12 9.96 -0.38
CA LYS A 16 1.10 9.27 -0.77
C LYS A 16 0.79 8.02 -1.60
N SER A 17 1.61 7.80 -2.61
CA SER A 17 1.67 6.56 -3.40
C SER A 17 2.78 5.67 -2.87
N PHE A 18 2.49 4.38 -2.74
CA PHE A 18 3.42 3.32 -2.37
C PHE A 18 3.51 2.33 -3.52
N PHE A 19 4.74 2.03 -3.93
CA PHE A 19 5.03 1.17 -5.07
C PHE A 19 5.66 -0.12 -4.57
N PHE A 20 5.09 -1.24 -5.00
CA PHE A 20 5.47 -2.56 -4.58
C PHE A 20 5.94 -3.40 -5.76
N GLU A 21 7.05 -4.07 -5.54
CA GLU A 21 7.52 -5.16 -6.40
C GLU A 21 6.94 -6.48 -5.87
N SER A 22 6.45 -7.32 -6.77
CA SER A 22 5.97 -8.67 -6.48
C SER A 22 6.93 -9.70 -7.04
N GLU A 23 7.11 -10.83 -6.34
CA GLU A 23 7.96 -11.94 -6.80
C GLU A 23 7.51 -12.52 -8.14
N THR A 24 6.21 -12.41 -8.44
CA THR A 24 5.58 -12.86 -9.68
C THR A 24 4.65 -11.78 -10.20
N LYS A 25 4.42 -11.76 -11.52
CA LYS A 25 3.45 -10.83 -12.11
C LYS A 25 2.06 -11.11 -11.53
N VAL A 26 1.39 -10.05 -11.11
CA VAL A 26 0.01 -10.11 -10.62
C VAL A 26 -0.92 -9.67 -11.73
N ASP A 27 -1.80 -10.57 -12.18
CA ASP A 27 -2.87 -10.22 -13.10
C ASP A 27 -4.09 -9.72 -12.32
N TYR A 28 -4.60 -8.55 -12.71
CA TYR A 28 -5.78 -7.93 -12.09
C TYR A 28 -6.55 -7.10 -13.11
N SER A 29 -7.84 -6.90 -12.84
CA SER A 29 -8.66 -5.97 -13.64
C SER A 29 -8.47 -4.53 -13.17
N PRO A 30 -8.48 -3.53 -14.06
CA PRO A 30 -8.45 -2.12 -13.66
C PRO A 30 -9.58 -1.81 -12.66
N GLY A 31 -9.24 -1.11 -11.56
CA GLY A 31 -10.19 -0.81 -10.48
C GLY A 31 -10.40 -1.91 -9.45
N GLN A 32 -9.78 -3.08 -9.62
CA GLN A 32 -9.80 -4.16 -8.62
C GLN A 32 -9.05 -3.74 -7.34
N TYR A 33 -9.47 -4.32 -6.20
CA TYR A 33 -8.83 -4.11 -4.91
C TYR A 33 -8.16 -5.38 -4.39
N PHE A 34 -7.18 -5.17 -3.51
CA PHE A 34 -6.39 -6.21 -2.86
C PHE A 34 -6.41 -5.99 -1.35
N PHE A 35 -6.44 -7.07 -0.58
CA PHE A 35 -6.13 -7.01 0.85
C PHE A 35 -4.62 -7.01 1.03
N ILE A 36 -4.10 -5.97 1.67
CA ILE A 36 -2.68 -5.80 2.00
C ILE A 36 -2.54 -5.90 3.51
N THR A 37 -1.70 -6.83 3.95
CA THR A 37 -1.38 -7.07 5.35
C THR A 37 0.02 -6.57 5.65
N LEU A 38 0.17 -5.71 6.65
CA LEU A 38 1.48 -5.35 7.18
C LEU A 38 1.93 -6.44 8.15
N PRO A 39 3.19 -6.94 8.06
CA PRO A 39 3.69 -7.99 8.95
C PRO A 39 3.68 -7.59 10.44
N LYS A 40 3.72 -6.30 10.73
CA LYS A 40 3.67 -5.74 12.07
C LYS A 40 3.10 -4.32 12.02
N LEU A 41 2.31 -3.96 13.03
CA LEU A 41 1.91 -2.60 13.30
C LEU A 41 2.82 -1.96 14.35
N ASN A 42 3.28 -0.73 14.10
CA ASN A 42 4.00 0.09 15.08
C ASN A 42 3.03 0.82 16.03
N TYR A 43 1.76 0.93 15.64
CA TYR A 43 0.73 1.66 16.37
C TYR A 43 -0.55 0.83 16.44
N PRO A 44 -1.37 0.98 17.49
CA PRO A 44 -2.69 0.35 17.52
C PRO A 44 -3.55 0.86 16.35
N ASP A 45 -4.28 -0.05 15.73
CA ASP A 45 -5.30 0.30 14.73
C ASP A 45 -6.52 -0.60 14.95
N GLN A 46 -7.68 0.01 15.21
CA GLN A 46 -8.92 -0.72 15.52
C GLN A 46 -9.36 -1.66 14.40
N ARG A 47 -9.01 -1.34 13.16
CA ARG A 47 -9.35 -2.16 12.00
C ARG A 47 -8.29 -3.24 11.74
N GLY A 48 -7.24 -3.33 12.56
CA GLY A 48 -6.18 -4.35 12.47
C GLY A 48 -5.14 -4.10 11.38
N GLU A 49 -4.30 -5.10 11.12
CA GLU A 49 -3.12 -5.04 10.25
C GLU A 49 -3.37 -5.27 8.76
N THR A 50 -4.62 -5.55 8.37
CA THR A 50 -5.00 -5.83 6.98
C THR A 50 -5.99 -4.78 6.44
N ARG A 51 -5.72 -4.22 5.27
CA ARG A 51 -6.59 -3.22 4.62
C ARG A 51 -6.84 -3.57 3.16
N HIS A 52 -8.05 -3.32 2.67
CA HIS A 52 -8.28 -3.32 1.23
C HIS A 52 -7.82 -1.99 0.62
N PHE A 53 -7.15 -2.07 -0.53
CA PHE A 53 -6.83 -0.93 -1.37
C PHE A 53 -7.12 -1.27 -2.82
N THR A 54 -7.74 -0.34 -3.53
CA THR A 54 -7.77 -0.37 -5.00
C THR A 54 -6.36 -0.11 -5.52
N LEU A 55 -5.92 -0.88 -6.50
CA LEU A 55 -4.66 -0.62 -7.17
C LEU A 55 -4.80 0.62 -8.05
N SER A 56 -3.88 1.58 -7.87
CA SER A 56 -3.81 2.80 -8.66
C SER A 56 -2.86 2.67 -9.84
N SER A 57 -2.18 1.53 -10.02
CA SER A 57 -1.39 1.17 -11.20
C SER A 57 -2.25 0.48 -12.27
N SER A 58 -1.82 0.57 -13.54
CA SER A 58 -2.35 -0.25 -14.64
C SER A 58 -1.91 -1.72 -14.49
N PRO A 59 -2.73 -2.71 -14.89
CA PRO A 59 -2.31 -4.11 -14.99
C PRO A 59 -1.12 -4.36 -15.93
N THR A 60 -0.77 -3.38 -16.77
CA THR A 60 0.40 -3.41 -17.65
C THR A 60 1.67 -2.83 -17.01
N GLU A 61 1.57 -2.19 -15.84
CA GLU A 61 2.73 -1.70 -15.09
C GLU A 61 3.42 -2.84 -14.31
N GLN A 62 4.75 -2.77 -14.19
CA GLN A 62 5.53 -3.78 -13.46
C GLN A 62 5.38 -3.68 -11.94
N LEU A 63 5.18 -2.46 -11.42
CA LEU A 63 5.02 -2.21 -9.99
C LEU A 63 3.55 -2.05 -9.65
N LEU A 64 3.13 -2.71 -8.58
CA LEU A 64 1.81 -2.46 -8.00
C LEU A 64 1.84 -1.15 -7.25
N ARG A 65 0.82 -0.31 -7.45
CA ARG A 65 0.71 0.97 -6.76
C ARG A 65 -0.57 1.03 -5.97
N ILE A 66 -0.46 1.51 -4.73
CA ILE A 66 -1.62 2.02 -3.98
C ILE A 66 -1.39 3.49 -3.67
N THR A 67 -2.46 4.26 -3.66
CA THR A 67 -2.42 5.67 -3.30
C THR A 67 -3.47 5.91 -2.21
N THR A 68 -3.05 6.52 -1.10
CA THR A 68 -3.95 6.76 0.02
C THR A 68 -3.60 8.07 0.72
N ARG A 69 -4.64 8.70 1.28
CA ARG A 69 -4.45 9.74 2.30
C ARG A 69 -3.94 9.10 3.59
N ILE A 70 -2.83 9.59 4.11
CA ILE A 70 -2.28 9.29 5.43
C ILE A 70 -3.12 10.06 6.44
N ARG A 71 -3.72 9.32 7.37
CA ARG A 71 -4.57 9.90 8.40
C ARG A 71 -3.99 9.56 9.78
N PRO A 72 -3.81 10.54 10.69
CA PRO A 72 -3.15 10.31 11.97
C PRO A 72 -3.81 9.23 12.84
N GLU A 73 -5.14 9.06 12.72
CA GLU A 73 -5.91 8.09 13.48
C GLU A 73 -5.72 6.63 13.01
N SER A 74 -5.13 6.41 11.84
CA SER A 74 -4.88 5.06 11.33
C SER A 74 -3.45 4.61 11.63
N GLY A 75 -3.32 3.78 12.66
CA GLY A 75 -2.06 3.12 12.99
C GLY A 75 -1.47 2.34 11.81
N TYR A 76 -2.31 1.66 11.01
CA TYR A 76 -1.90 0.99 9.77
C TYR A 76 -1.22 1.94 8.80
N LYS A 77 -1.86 3.08 8.48
CA LYS A 77 -1.34 4.01 7.48
C LYS A 77 -0.07 4.70 7.96
N LYS A 78 0.02 4.99 9.25
CA LYS A 78 1.23 5.53 9.87
C LYS A 78 2.37 4.53 9.83
N THR A 79 2.12 3.26 10.18
CA THR A 79 3.12 2.19 10.08
C THR A 79 3.56 1.95 8.63
N LEU A 80 2.64 1.96 7.66
CA LEU A 80 2.98 1.86 6.23
C LEU A 80 3.90 3.02 5.80
N ASP A 81 3.63 4.23 6.27
CA ASP A 81 4.44 5.39 5.90
C ASP A 81 5.85 5.37 6.50
N GLU A 82 6.04 4.72 7.63
CA GLU A 82 7.34 4.59 8.29
C GLU A 82 8.20 3.43 7.74
N GLN A 83 7.65 2.53 6.92
CA GLN A 83 8.40 1.38 6.38
C GLN A 83 9.66 1.82 5.62
N VAL A 84 10.79 1.17 5.87
CA VAL A 84 12.01 1.40 5.10
C VAL A 84 11.91 0.68 3.75
N ILE A 85 12.55 1.24 2.72
CA ILE A 85 12.65 0.67 1.36
C ILE A 85 13.83 -0.30 1.29
#